data_AF-A0A925IIQ5-F1
#
_entry.id   AF-A0A925IIQ5-F1
#
_cell.length_a   1.000
_cell.length_b   1.000
_cell.length_c   1.000
_cell.angle_alpha   90.00
_cell.angle_beta   90.00
_cell.angle_gamma   90.00
#
_symmetry.space_group_name_H-M   'P 1'
#
loop_
_entity.id
_entity.type
_entity.pdbx_description
1 polymer ?
#
loop_
_entity_poly.entity_id
_entity_poly.type
_entity_poly.pdbx_seq_one_letter_code
_entity_poly.pdbx_strand_id
1 'polypeptide(L)'
;MQKRFFLLFQLTAFLLAGCAVSKNYNPGQKFPKAALQQDYTLLRNILEKKHPALYWYTPKDSMDYYFDSLYRNIGDSMTELQFGWKIMAPLTHKVHCGHTSFGMSKNWNKFIRGKRTPSFPLYLKVWGDSMVVTGNLNRKDSLVKRGTLITSVNGLRNHELVQRMFQYLPLDGYSDNVNFIR
;
A
#
# COMPACT_ATOMS: atom_id res chain seq x y z
N MET A 1 25.82 57.41 -10.32
CA MET A 1 24.49 56.78 -10.45
C MET A 1 24.54 55.28 -10.76
N GLN A 2 25.35 54.81 -11.71
CA GLN A 2 25.34 53.41 -12.18
C GLN A 2 25.61 52.34 -11.10
N LYS A 3 26.54 52.56 -10.15
CA LYS A 3 26.82 51.59 -9.07
C LYS A 3 25.64 51.35 -8.12
N ARG A 4 24.81 52.37 -7.86
CA ARG A 4 23.60 52.23 -7.02
C ARG A 4 22.50 51.45 -7.73
N PHE A 5 22.40 51.59 -9.05
CA PHE A 5 21.46 50.84 -9.87
C PHE A 5 21.85 49.36 -9.96
N PHE A 6 23.15 49.07 -10.05
CA PHE A 6 23.69 47.70 -10.06
C PHE A 6 23.46 46.98 -8.72
N LEU A 7 23.66 47.69 -7.60
CA LEU A 7 23.35 47.17 -6.25
C LEU A 7 21.85 46.91 -6.05
N LEU A 8 20.97 47.80 -6.53
CA LEU A 8 19.52 47.57 -6.50
C LEU A 8 19.10 46.35 -7.34
N PHE A 9 19.73 46.16 -8.50
CA PHE A 9 19.48 45.01 -9.38
C PHE A 9 19.93 43.68 -8.74
N GLN A 10 21.08 43.65 -8.08
CA GLN A 10 21.52 42.47 -7.34
C GLN A 10 20.63 42.16 -6.12
N LEU A 11 20.16 43.19 -5.41
CA LEU A 11 19.26 43.03 -4.27
C LEU A 11 17.89 42.46 -4.71
N THR A 12 17.36 42.93 -5.84
CA THR A 12 16.09 42.44 -6.42
C THR A 12 16.22 41.03 -7.00
N ALA A 13 17.35 40.68 -7.61
CA ALA A 13 17.62 39.31 -8.06
C ALA A 13 17.71 38.31 -6.89
N PHE A 14 18.29 38.72 -5.75
CA PHE A 14 18.31 37.89 -4.53
C PHE A 14 16.93 37.70 -3.90
N LEU A 15 16.06 38.72 -3.95
CA LEU A 15 14.69 38.64 -3.45
C LEU A 15 13.79 37.71 -4.28
N LEU A 16 14.10 37.50 -5.57
CA LEU A 16 13.35 36.61 -6.46
C LEU A 16 13.81 35.13 -6.41
N ALA A 17 14.96 34.84 -5.79
CA ALA A 17 15.48 33.47 -5.67
C ALA A 17 14.82 32.65 -4.53
N GLY A 18 13.91 33.25 -3.74
CA GLY A 18 13.40 32.70 -2.48
C GLY A 18 12.14 31.83 -2.54
N CYS A 19 11.49 31.65 -3.70
CA CYS A 19 10.25 30.87 -3.79
C CYS A 19 10.50 29.37 -3.88
N ALA A 20 11.09 28.77 -2.83
CA ALA A 20 10.97 27.34 -2.61
C ALA A 20 9.52 27.03 -2.17
N VAL A 21 8.61 26.89 -3.12
CA VAL A 21 7.27 26.35 -2.86
C VAL A 21 7.46 25.00 -2.19
N SER A 22 7.01 24.86 -0.94
CA SER A 22 6.92 23.55 -0.30
C SER A 22 6.04 22.69 -1.20
N LYS A 23 6.63 21.70 -1.89
CA LYS A 23 5.86 20.80 -2.75
C LYS A 23 4.89 20.03 -1.85
N ASN A 24 3.62 20.41 -1.92
CA ASN A 24 2.54 19.63 -1.32
C ASN A 24 2.59 18.21 -1.90
N TYR A 25 2.36 17.22 -1.05
CA TYR A 25 2.33 15.82 -1.49
C TYR A 25 1.28 15.64 -2.58
N ASN A 26 1.69 15.05 -3.70
CA ASN A 26 0.79 14.71 -4.80
C ASN A 26 0.60 13.18 -4.85
N PRO A 27 -0.59 12.64 -4.51
CA PRO A 27 -0.85 11.19 -4.56
C PRO A 27 -0.79 10.62 -5.99
N GLY A 28 -0.95 11.47 -7.02
CA GLY A 28 -0.82 11.12 -8.42
C GLY A 28 0.61 11.25 -8.95
N GLN A 29 1.58 11.62 -8.10
CA GLN A 29 2.98 11.62 -8.50
C GLN A 29 3.40 10.21 -8.92
N LYS A 30 3.98 10.13 -10.11
CA LYS A 30 4.52 8.89 -10.66
C LYS A 30 6.04 8.87 -10.49
N PHE A 31 6.58 7.70 -10.24
CA PHE A 31 8.01 7.49 -10.05
C PHE A 31 8.59 6.67 -11.20
N PRO A 32 9.80 7.02 -11.71
CA PRO A 32 10.46 6.22 -12.73
C PRO A 32 10.67 4.78 -12.26
N LYS A 33 10.51 3.82 -13.17
CA LYS A 33 10.69 2.38 -12.90
C LYS A 33 12.04 2.09 -12.24
N ALA A 34 13.12 2.68 -12.76
CA ALA A 34 14.46 2.48 -12.23
C ALA A 34 14.60 2.86 -10.74
N ALA A 35 13.96 3.95 -10.32
CA ALA A 35 13.98 4.37 -8.92
C ALA A 35 13.23 3.37 -8.02
N LEU A 36 12.04 2.92 -8.45
CA LEU A 36 11.28 1.91 -7.72
C LEU A 36 12.00 0.56 -7.66
N GLN A 37 12.70 0.18 -8.72
CA GLN A 37 13.53 -1.01 -8.78
C GLN A 37 14.75 -0.92 -7.84
N GLN A 38 15.36 0.26 -7.72
CA GLN A 38 16.44 0.49 -6.76
C GLN A 38 15.94 0.33 -5.31
N ASP A 39 14.81 0.94 -4.97
CA ASP A 39 14.18 0.80 -3.65
C ASP A 39 13.82 -0.66 -3.36
N TYR A 40 13.25 -1.36 -4.34
CA TYR A 40 12.94 -2.79 -4.24
C TYR A 40 14.19 -3.64 -4.01
N THR A 41 15.27 -3.37 -4.74
CA THR A 41 16.54 -4.10 -4.60
C THR A 41 17.14 -3.88 -3.22
N LEU A 42 17.09 -2.64 -2.71
CA LEU A 42 17.51 -2.35 -1.33
C LEU A 42 16.69 -3.12 -0.31
N LEU A 43 15.36 -3.14 -0.47
CA LEU A 43 14.46 -3.91 0.40
C LEU A 43 14.80 -5.40 0.40
N ARG A 44 14.94 -6.02 -0.78
CA ARG A 44 15.33 -7.44 -0.91
C ARG A 44 16.62 -7.72 -0.15
N ASN A 45 17.66 -6.92 -0.38
CA ASN A 45 18.94 -7.06 0.30
C ASN A 45 18.83 -6.97 1.83
N ILE A 46 17.96 -6.09 2.33
CA ILE A 46 17.71 -5.96 3.78
C ILE A 46 17.00 -7.20 4.30
N LEU A 47 15.95 -7.66 3.62
CA LEU A 47 15.20 -8.86 4.02
C LEU A 47 16.11 -10.08 4.06
N GLU A 48 16.87 -10.33 3.00
CA GLU A 48 17.78 -11.50 2.91
C GLU A 48 18.85 -11.50 4.01
N LYS A 49 19.33 -10.31 4.43
CA LYS A 49 20.40 -10.18 5.42
C LYS A 49 19.90 -10.12 6.86
N LYS A 50 18.67 -9.67 7.10
CA LYS A 50 18.21 -9.25 8.44
C LYS A 50 16.90 -9.90 8.88
N HIS A 51 16.08 -10.41 7.97
CA HIS A 51 14.79 -10.97 8.36
C HIS A 51 14.96 -12.40 8.88
N PRO A 52 14.64 -12.68 10.16
CA PRO A 52 15.00 -13.94 10.83
C PRO A 52 14.26 -15.17 10.29
N ALA A 53 13.06 -14.95 9.72
CA ALA A 53 12.16 -16.01 9.28
C ALA A 53 11.82 -15.94 7.78
N LEU A 54 12.69 -15.32 6.95
CA LEU A 54 12.34 -15.02 5.55
C LEU A 54 11.97 -16.28 4.75
N TYR A 55 12.60 -17.41 5.10
CA TYR A 55 12.48 -18.67 4.38
C TYR A 55 11.80 -19.79 5.17
N TRP A 56 11.15 -19.49 6.31
CA TRP A 56 10.55 -20.52 7.17
C TRP A 56 9.33 -21.18 6.54
N TYR A 57 8.47 -20.38 5.90
CA TYR A 57 7.20 -20.83 5.33
C TYR A 57 7.18 -20.80 3.80
N THR A 58 8.06 -20.00 3.21
CA THR A 58 8.28 -19.99 1.76
C THR A 58 9.74 -20.35 1.50
N PRO A 59 10.02 -21.52 0.90
CA PRO A 59 11.37 -21.95 0.60
C PRO A 59 12.15 -20.92 -0.24
N LYS A 60 13.48 -20.94 -0.13
CA LYS A 60 14.35 -19.92 -0.73
C LYS A 60 14.14 -19.78 -2.24
N ASP A 61 14.09 -20.89 -2.96
CA ASP A 61 13.85 -20.92 -4.41
C ASP A 61 12.52 -20.23 -4.80
N SER A 62 11.47 -20.48 -4.03
CA SER A 62 10.15 -19.87 -4.20
C SER A 62 10.17 -18.38 -3.85
N MET A 63 10.87 -17.97 -2.77
CA MET A 63 11.03 -16.56 -2.44
C MET A 63 11.86 -15.81 -3.48
N ASP A 64 12.95 -16.39 -3.99
CA ASP A 64 13.75 -15.81 -5.07
C ASP A 64 12.89 -15.61 -6.32
N TYR A 65 12.08 -16.61 -6.69
CA TYR A 65 11.11 -16.49 -7.78
C TYR A 65 10.14 -15.32 -7.56
N TYR A 66 9.57 -15.17 -6.36
CA TYR A 66 8.66 -14.07 -6.06
C TYR A 66 9.36 -12.71 -6.08
N PHE A 67 10.58 -12.62 -5.55
CA PHE A 67 11.39 -11.41 -5.62
C PHE A 67 11.61 -10.98 -7.07
N ASP A 68 12.05 -11.91 -7.92
CA ASP A 68 12.34 -11.62 -9.32
C ASP A 68 11.06 -11.30 -10.11
N SER A 69 9.98 -12.03 -9.87
CA SER A 69 8.70 -11.80 -10.53
C SER A 69 8.13 -10.43 -10.17
N LEU A 70 8.13 -10.05 -8.90
CA LEU A 70 7.61 -8.75 -8.46
C LEU A 70 8.50 -7.61 -8.93
N TYR A 71 9.82 -7.79 -8.95
CA TYR A 71 10.76 -6.82 -9.53
C TYR A 71 10.48 -6.56 -11.02
N ARG A 72 10.21 -7.61 -11.80
CA ARG A 72 9.82 -7.47 -13.24
C ARG A 72 8.46 -6.81 -13.41
N ASN A 73 7.53 -7.04 -12.49
CA ASN A 73 6.19 -6.46 -12.50
C ASN A 73 6.16 -4.97 -12.07
N ILE A 74 7.28 -4.40 -11.64
CA ILE A 74 7.41 -2.95 -11.46
C ILE A 74 7.26 -2.30 -12.84
N GLY A 75 6.07 -1.75 -13.07
CA GLY A 75 5.69 -1.07 -14.30
C GLY A 75 6.26 0.34 -14.38
N ASP A 76 6.16 0.93 -15.56
CA ASP A 76 6.61 2.29 -15.78
C ASP A 76 5.69 3.29 -15.08
N SER A 77 6.30 4.24 -14.37
CA SER A 77 5.60 5.40 -13.82
C SER A 77 4.47 5.02 -12.85
N MET A 78 4.73 4.14 -11.89
CA MET A 78 3.78 3.83 -10.81
C MET A 78 3.69 4.98 -9.80
N THR A 79 2.52 5.18 -9.21
CA THR A 79 2.36 6.00 -8.01
C THR A 79 2.77 5.23 -6.76
N GLU A 80 2.99 5.92 -5.64
CA GLU A 80 3.27 5.30 -4.35
C GLU A 80 2.20 4.26 -3.97
N LEU A 81 0.91 4.59 -4.19
CA LEU A 81 -0.21 3.69 -3.89
C LEU A 81 -0.17 2.43 -4.75
N GLN A 82 0.17 2.58 -6.04
CA GLN A 82 0.28 1.44 -6.95
C GLN A 82 1.46 0.54 -6.58
N PHE A 83 2.62 1.11 -6.26
CA PHE A 83 3.79 0.34 -5.83
C PHE A 83 3.52 -0.40 -4.52
N GLY A 84 2.90 0.27 -3.53
CA GLY A 84 2.49 -0.34 -2.28
C GLY A 84 1.58 -1.55 -2.47
N TRP A 85 0.44 -1.38 -3.13
CA TRP A 85 -0.55 -2.45 -3.25
C TRP A 85 -0.24 -3.51 -4.31
N LYS A 86 0.44 -3.16 -5.41
CA LYS A 86 0.72 -4.12 -6.49
C LYS A 86 2.04 -4.87 -6.32
N ILE A 87 2.99 -4.31 -5.57
CA ILE A 87 4.34 -4.86 -5.43
C ILE A 87 4.67 -5.22 -3.98
N MET A 88 4.49 -4.28 -3.04
CA MET A 88 4.87 -4.51 -1.64
C MET A 88 3.90 -5.45 -0.90
N ALA A 89 2.59 -5.23 -1.04
CA ALA A 89 1.57 -6.06 -0.37
C ALA A 89 1.70 -7.55 -0.74
N PRO A 90 1.78 -7.93 -2.04
CA PRO A 90 1.99 -9.32 -2.42
C PRO A 90 3.34 -9.88 -1.94
N LEU A 91 4.41 -9.06 -1.96
CA LEU A 91 5.72 -9.49 -1.45
C LEU A 91 5.63 -9.88 0.02
N THR A 92 5.08 -8.98 0.86
CA THR A 92 4.99 -9.22 2.30
C THR A 92 4.08 -10.41 2.64
N HIS A 93 3.03 -10.62 1.85
CA HIS A 93 2.17 -11.81 1.98
C HIS A 93 2.96 -13.11 1.77
N LYS A 94 3.85 -13.16 0.75
CA LYS A 94 4.67 -14.35 0.47
C LYS A 94 5.71 -14.67 1.54
N VAL A 95 6.01 -13.76 2.46
CA VAL A 95 6.92 -14.06 3.59
C VAL A 95 6.23 -14.89 4.68
N HIS A 96 4.89 -14.85 4.76
CA HIS A 96 4.11 -15.54 5.81
C HIS A 96 4.57 -15.18 7.24
N CYS A 97 4.89 -13.91 7.47
CA CYS A 97 5.23 -13.36 8.79
C CYS A 97 4.24 -12.26 9.18
N GLY A 98 3.53 -12.45 10.30
CA GLY A 98 2.52 -11.49 10.79
C GLY A 98 3.10 -10.13 11.19
N HIS A 99 4.41 -10.07 11.40
CA HIS A 99 5.16 -8.87 11.78
C HIS A 99 5.82 -8.16 10.59
N THR A 100 5.68 -8.72 9.38
CA THR A 100 6.28 -8.17 8.16
C THR A 100 5.18 -7.65 7.26
N SER A 101 4.94 -6.35 7.36
CA SER A 101 3.99 -5.62 6.53
C SER A 101 4.67 -4.39 5.93
N PHE A 102 3.98 -3.74 4.98
CA PHE A 102 4.42 -2.46 4.44
C PHE A 102 3.47 -1.35 4.91
N GLY A 103 4.01 -0.14 5.02
CA GLY A 103 3.25 1.07 5.28
C GLY A 103 3.48 2.09 4.16
N MET A 104 2.52 2.99 4.00
CA MET A 104 2.68 4.14 3.12
C MET A 104 3.60 5.19 3.77
N SER A 105 4.18 6.07 2.95
CA SER A 105 5.10 7.11 3.39
C SER A 105 4.46 8.07 4.40
N LYS A 106 5.31 8.74 5.18
CA LYS A 106 4.86 9.81 6.11
C LYS A 106 4.08 10.91 5.38
N ASN A 107 4.44 11.20 4.14
CA ASN A 107 3.77 12.21 3.32
C ASN A 107 2.37 11.75 2.88
N TRP A 108 2.22 10.49 2.45
CA TRP A 108 0.91 9.90 2.21
C TRP A 108 0.03 9.95 3.46
N ASN A 109 0.56 9.52 4.60
CA ASN A 109 -0.17 9.51 5.87
C ASN A 109 -0.60 10.92 6.32
N LYS A 110 0.24 11.94 6.09
CA LYS A 110 -0.14 13.35 6.30
C LYS A 110 -1.23 13.80 5.31
N PHE A 111 -1.12 13.39 4.05
CA PHE A 111 -2.07 13.74 2.99
C PHE A 111 -3.47 13.17 3.23
N ILE A 112 -3.60 11.92 3.69
CA ILE A 112 -4.91 11.27 3.93
C ILE A 112 -5.53 11.65 5.27
N ARG A 113 -4.75 12.25 6.18
CA ARG A 113 -5.24 12.62 7.51
C ARG A 113 -6.45 13.56 7.42
N GLY A 114 -7.53 13.19 8.10
CA GLY A 114 -8.77 13.98 8.12
C GLY A 114 -9.57 13.94 6.81
N LYS A 115 -9.11 13.21 5.77
CA LYS A 115 -9.87 13.03 4.54
C LYS A 115 -10.78 11.81 4.65
N ARG A 116 -12.00 11.97 4.13
CA ARG A 116 -12.94 10.85 4.01
C ARG A 116 -12.60 10.06 2.74
N THR A 117 -11.93 8.93 2.89
CA THR A 117 -11.74 7.98 1.79
C THR A 117 -12.98 7.10 1.65
N PRO A 118 -13.43 6.80 0.41
CA PRO A 118 -14.41 5.75 0.20
C PRO A 118 -13.93 4.45 0.88
N SER A 119 -14.82 3.82 1.64
CA SER A 119 -14.56 2.55 2.34
C SER A 119 -15.77 1.66 2.16
N PHE A 120 -15.57 0.35 2.13
CA PHE A 120 -16.68 -0.58 2.11
C PHE A 120 -17.58 -0.36 3.36
N PRO A 121 -18.92 -0.35 3.21
CA PRO A 121 -19.81 0.08 4.28
C PRO A 121 -20.09 -0.99 5.34
N LEU A 122 -19.65 -2.23 5.10
CA LEU A 122 -19.92 -3.38 5.98
C LEU A 122 -18.65 -3.80 6.70
N TYR A 123 -18.80 -4.13 7.99
CA TYR A 123 -17.80 -4.86 8.74
C TYR A 123 -18.07 -6.35 8.56
N LEU A 124 -17.03 -7.11 8.26
CA LEU A 124 -17.15 -8.52 7.94
C LEU A 124 -16.29 -9.35 8.88
N LYS A 125 -16.81 -10.51 9.27
CA LYS A 125 -16.00 -11.62 9.77
C LYS A 125 -15.89 -12.66 8.67
N VAL A 126 -14.67 -13.09 8.37
CA VAL A 126 -14.33 -14.04 7.32
C VAL A 126 -13.67 -15.26 7.95
N TRP A 127 -14.04 -16.46 7.52
CA TRP A 127 -13.37 -17.71 7.90
C TRP A 127 -13.58 -18.74 6.79
N GLY A 128 -12.52 -19.39 6.36
CA GLY A 128 -12.58 -20.31 5.21
C GLY A 128 -13.21 -19.62 3.99
N ASP A 129 -14.31 -20.16 3.51
CA ASP A 129 -15.09 -19.64 2.37
C ASP A 129 -16.24 -18.72 2.77
N SER A 130 -16.41 -18.43 4.06
CA SER A 130 -17.58 -17.76 4.62
C SER A 130 -17.30 -16.30 4.94
N MET A 131 -18.26 -15.42 4.63
CA MET A 131 -18.23 -13.98 4.94
C MET A 131 -19.55 -13.59 5.61
N VAL A 132 -19.50 -13.10 6.85
CA VAL A 132 -20.68 -12.65 7.59
C VAL A 132 -20.58 -11.19 7.98
N VAL A 133 -21.69 -10.47 7.91
CA VAL A 133 -21.78 -9.08 8.37
C VAL A 133 -21.74 -9.02 9.89
N THR A 134 -20.80 -8.28 10.44
CA THR A 134 -20.71 -7.96 11.88
C THR A 134 -21.19 -6.57 12.21
N GLY A 135 -21.26 -5.66 11.21
CA GLY A 135 -21.80 -4.32 11.35
C GLY A 135 -22.05 -3.64 10.01
N ASN A 136 -22.93 -2.64 9.99
CA ASN A 136 -23.27 -1.86 8.80
C ASN A 136 -23.19 -0.38 9.15
N LEU A 137 -22.40 0.40 8.39
CA LEU A 137 -22.28 1.85 8.56
C LEU A 137 -23.58 2.58 8.18
N ASN A 138 -24.39 2.00 7.30
CA ASN A 138 -25.72 2.51 7.01
C ASN A 138 -26.74 2.01 8.04
N ARG A 139 -26.94 2.78 9.11
CA ARG A 139 -27.88 2.41 10.19
C ARG A 139 -29.35 2.34 9.78
N LYS A 140 -29.71 2.87 8.60
CA LYS A 140 -31.07 2.84 8.07
C LYS A 140 -31.34 1.62 7.17
N ASP A 141 -30.31 0.83 6.87
CA ASP A 141 -30.43 -0.38 6.06
C ASP A 141 -31.14 -1.48 6.85
N SER A 142 -32.32 -1.87 6.38
CA SER A 142 -33.14 -2.94 6.98
C SER A 142 -32.89 -4.31 6.35
N LEU A 143 -32.15 -4.39 5.24
CA LEU A 143 -31.89 -5.62 4.50
C LEU A 143 -30.61 -6.30 4.98
N VAL A 144 -29.51 -5.54 5.07
CA VAL A 144 -28.19 -6.09 5.44
C VAL A 144 -27.92 -5.84 6.92
N LYS A 145 -28.22 -6.85 7.75
CA LYS A 145 -28.09 -6.81 9.21
C LYS A 145 -26.89 -7.63 9.68
N ARG A 146 -26.52 -7.47 10.95
CA ARG A 146 -25.55 -8.34 11.61
C ARG A 146 -26.01 -9.80 11.51
N GLY A 147 -25.12 -10.70 11.12
CA GLY A 147 -25.41 -12.11 10.87
C GLY A 147 -25.75 -12.44 9.42
N THR A 148 -25.96 -11.45 8.55
CA THR A 148 -26.19 -11.69 7.12
C THR A 148 -24.95 -12.33 6.49
N LEU A 149 -25.14 -13.47 5.83
CA LEU A 149 -24.10 -14.12 5.03
C LEU A 149 -24.00 -13.44 3.66
N ILE A 150 -22.78 -13.08 3.27
CA ILE A 150 -22.48 -12.58 1.93
C ILE A 150 -22.03 -13.75 1.08
N THR A 151 -22.81 -14.10 0.06
CA THR A 151 -22.50 -15.16 -0.89
C THR A 151 -21.82 -14.64 -2.16
N SER A 152 -22.09 -13.38 -2.53
CA SER A 152 -21.43 -12.70 -3.64
C SER A 152 -21.51 -11.18 -3.53
N VAL A 153 -20.60 -10.48 -4.22
CA VAL A 153 -20.65 -9.02 -4.42
C VAL A 153 -20.40 -8.75 -5.90
N ASN A 154 -21.33 -8.07 -6.58
CA ASN A 154 -21.25 -7.76 -8.02
C ASN A 154 -20.96 -9.01 -8.89
N GLY A 155 -21.57 -10.15 -8.56
CA GLY A 155 -21.40 -11.41 -9.30
C GLY A 155 -20.14 -12.21 -8.96
N LEU A 156 -19.22 -11.68 -8.16
CA LEU A 156 -18.06 -12.44 -7.65
C LEU A 156 -18.46 -13.21 -6.40
N ARG A 157 -18.22 -14.53 -6.37
CA ARG A 157 -18.55 -15.35 -5.20
C ARG A 157 -17.64 -15.00 -4.03
N ASN A 158 -18.15 -15.16 -2.83
CA ASN A 158 -17.45 -14.89 -1.58
C ASN A 158 -16.06 -15.55 -1.50
N HIS A 159 -15.94 -16.83 -1.83
CA HIS A 159 -14.64 -17.51 -1.79
C HIS A 159 -13.62 -16.90 -2.76
N GLU A 160 -14.05 -16.43 -3.94
CA GLU A 160 -13.17 -15.75 -4.90
C GLU A 160 -12.71 -14.39 -4.36
N LEU A 161 -13.60 -13.67 -3.68
CA LEU A 161 -13.28 -12.40 -3.03
C LEU A 161 -12.24 -12.61 -1.92
N VAL A 162 -12.47 -13.59 -1.04
CA VAL A 162 -11.54 -13.95 0.04
C VAL A 162 -10.17 -14.32 -0.54
N GLN A 163 -10.14 -15.21 -1.52
CA GLN A 163 -8.88 -15.65 -2.15
C GLN A 163 -8.12 -14.48 -2.79
N ARG A 164 -8.80 -13.53 -3.44
CA ARG A 164 -8.15 -12.37 -4.04
C ARG A 164 -7.66 -11.37 -3.00
N MET A 165 -8.46 -11.07 -1.97
CA MET A 165 -8.10 -10.06 -0.96
C MET A 165 -6.96 -10.54 -0.06
N PHE A 166 -6.95 -11.81 0.32
CA PHE A 166 -5.99 -12.36 1.28
C PHE A 166 -4.56 -12.41 0.72
N GLN A 167 -4.41 -12.39 -0.61
CA GLN A 167 -3.09 -12.28 -1.28
C GLN A 167 -2.36 -10.96 -1.02
N TYR A 168 -3.04 -9.98 -0.42
CA TYR A 168 -2.48 -8.67 -0.08
C TYR A 168 -2.33 -8.46 1.43
N LEU A 169 -2.69 -9.46 2.24
CA LEU A 169 -2.66 -9.37 3.70
C LEU A 169 -1.50 -10.21 4.25
N PRO A 170 -0.76 -9.71 5.26
CA PRO A 170 0.24 -10.51 5.94
C PRO A 170 -0.44 -11.66 6.70
N LEU A 171 0.22 -12.82 6.69
CA LEU A 171 -0.18 -14.01 7.44
C LEU A 171 0.91 -14.34 8.47
N ASP A 172 0.56 -15.06 9.54
CA ASP A 172 1.56 -15.64 10.44
C ASP A 172 1.57 -17.16 10.26
N GLY A 173 2.55 -17.64 9.50
CA GLY A 173 2.55 -18.99 8.95
C GLY A 173 1.41 -19.22 7.95
N TYR A 174 0.75 -20.37 8.06
CA TYR A 174 -0.39 -20.76 7.21
C TYR A 174 -1.76 -20.45 7.84
N SER A 175 -1.77 -19.71 8.95
CA SER A 175 -3.01 -19.39 9.64
C SER A 175 -3.70 -18.18 9.00
N ASP A 176 -5.01 -18.33 8.73
CA ASP A 176 -5.89 -17.23 8.34
C ASP A 176 -6.15 -16.35 9.56
N ASN A 177 -5.22 -15.44 9.85
CA ASN A 177 -5.28 -14.62 11.07
C ASN A 177 -6.09 -13.33 10.88
N VAL A 178 -6.28 -12.89 9.63
CA VAL A 178 -6.95 -11.63 9.31
C VAL A 178 -8.43 -11.87 8.99
N ASN A 179 -9.17 -12.25 10.03
CA ASN A 179 -10.57 -12.68 9.91
C ASN A 179 -11.59 -11.55 10.11
N PHE A 180 -11.14 -10.34 10.46
CA PHE A 180 -11.99 -9.16 10.58
C PHE A 180 -11.58 -8.14 9.54
N ILE A 181 -12.46 -7.87 8.59
CA ILE A 181 -12.18 -7.06 7.41
C ILE A 181 -13.21 -5.94 7.31
N ARG A 182 -12.74 -4.77 6.87
CA ARG A 182 -13.54 -3.64 6.47
C ARG A 182 -13.00 -3.09 5.16
#